data_AF-A0A0G0NH04-F1
#
_entry.id   AF-A0A0G0NH04-F1
#
_cell.length_a   1.000
_cell.length_b   1.000
_cell.length_c   1.000
_cell.angle_alpha   90.00
_cell.angle_beta   90.00
_cell.angle_gamma   90.00
#
_symmetry.space_group_name_H-M   'P 1'
#
loop_
_entity.id
_entity.type
_entity.pdbx_description
1 polymer ?
#
loop_
_entity_poly.entity_id
_entity_poly.type
_entity_poly.pdbx_seq_one_letter_code
_entity_poly.pdbx_strand_id
1 'polypeptide(L)'
;MENLVKKFKNKKVLITGHTGFKGAWLSKILLNWGAEVSGIALEPVAGHNMFEALKIKKDISNHFLDIRDFIKLKKAVAKEKP
;
A
#
# COMPACT_ATOMS: atom_id res chain seq x y z
N MET A 1 -4.58 15.17 15.11
CA MET A 1 -3.73 14.12 14.50
C MET A 1 -3.56 12.90 15.39
N GLU A 2 -3.37 13.05 16.71
CA GLU A 2 -3.18 11.92 17.65
C GLU A 2 -4.25 10.82 17.56
N ASN A 3 -5.52 11.21 17.38
CA ASN A 3 -6.61 10.25 17.21
C ASN A 3 -6.41 9.34 15.97
N LEU A 4 -5.94 9.89 14.85
CA LEU A 4 -5.67 9.12 13.63
C LEU A 4 -4.49 8.18 13.81
N VAL A 5 -3.40 8.65 14.43
CA VAL A 5 -2.23 7.80 14.73
C VAL A 5 -2.66 6.61 15.59
N LYS A 6 -3.39 6.86 16.68
CA LYS A 6 -3.90 5.79 17.55
C LYS A 6 -4.84 4.84 16.81
N LYS A 7 -5.67 5.35 15.90
CA LYS A 7 -6.64 4.55 15.13
C LYS A 7 -5.96 3.59 14.15
N PHE A 8 -4.85 4.00 13.52
CA PHE A 8 -4.17 3.23 12.47
C PHE A 8 -2.96 2.44 12.96
N LYS A 9 -2.43 2.73 14.15
CA LYS A 9 -1.34 1.95 14.75
C LYS A 9 -1.72 0.45 14.84
N ASN A 10 -0.85 -0.42 14.34
CA ASN A 10 -1.02 -1.87 14.23
C ASN A 10 -2.26 -2.31 13.44
N LYS A 11 -2.85 -1.43 12.62
CA LYS A 11 -3.92 -1.81 11.70
C LYS A 11 -3.32 -2.29 10.40
N LYS A 12 -3.89 -3.38 9.89
CA LYS A 12 -3.65 -3.81 8.52
C LYS A 12 -4.41 -2.89 7.58
N VAL A 13 -3.73 -2.36 6.57
CA VAL A 13 -4.34 -1.47 5.59
C VAL A 13 -3.89 -1.89 4.20
N LEU A 14 -4.85 -2.22 3.35
CA LEU A 14 -4.60 -2.54 1.96
C LEU A 14 -4.93 -1.34 1.06
N ILE A 15 -3.97 -0.91 0.26
CA ILE A 15 -4.09 0.25 -0.64
C ILE A 15 -4.03 -0.21 -2.09
N THR A 16 -5.12 0.00 -2.82
CA THR A 16 -5.15 -0.15 -4.27
C THR A 16 -4.58 1.10 -4.95
N GLY A 17 -3.65 0.94 -5.90
CA GLY A 17 -2.94 2.05 -6.55
C GLY A 17 -1.73 2.59 -5.75
N HIS A 18 -1.14 1.78 -4.87
CA HIS A 18 -0.01 2.19 -4.01
C HIS A 18 1.27 2.61 -4.75
N THR A 19 1.46 2.20 -6.02
CA THR A 19 2.59 2.64 -6.86
C THR A 19 2.41 4.03 -7.46
N GLY A 20 1.18 4.58 -7.44
CA GLY A 20 0.87 5.92 -7.92
C GLY A 20 1.22 7.02 -6.90
N PHE A 21 1.17 8.29 -7.32
CA PHE A 21 1.53 9.43 -6.46
C PHE A 21 0.79 9.47 -5.12
N LYS A 22 -0.55 9.40 -5.15
CA LYS A 22 -1.39 9.47 -3.94
C LYS A 22 -1.24 8.22 -3.08
N GLY A 23 -1.22 7.05 -3.70
CA GLY A 23 -1.09 5.77 -3.03
C GLY A 23 0.25 5.65 -2.29
N ALA A 24 1.35 6.11 -2.92
CA ALA A 24 2.67 6.15 -2.31
C ALA A 24 2.68 7.06 -1.07
N TRP A 25 2.17 8.29 -1.19
CA TRP A 25 2.07 9.20 -0.05
C TRP A 25 1.24 8.64 1.10
N LEU A 26 0.05 8.12 0.79
CA LEU A 26 -0.83 7.53 1.79
C LEU A 26 -0.16 6.34 2.49
N SER A 27 0.52 5.48 1.73
CA SER A 27 1.29 4.35 2.28
C SER A 27 2.35 4.85 3.25
N LYS A 28 3.12 5.87 2.88
CA LYS A 28 4.17 6.41 3.75
C LYS A 28 3.61 7.04 5.02
N ILE A 29 2.50 7.76 4.93
CA ILE A 29 1.84 8.37 6.09
C ILE A 29 1.36 7.28 7.06
N LEU A 30 0.70 6.23 6.56
CA LEU A 30 0.19 5.13 7.38
C LEU A 30 1.31 4.31 8.02
N LEU A 31 2.39 4.05 7.28
CA LEU A 31 3.61 3.44 7.83
C LEU A 31 4.19 4.28 8.98
N ASN A 32 4.30 5.60 8.80
CA ASN A 32 4.78 6.49 9.85
C ASN A 32 3.86 6.51 11.08
N TRP A 33 2.58 6.14 10.94
CA TRP A 33 1.64 5.98 12.06
C TRP A 33 1.66 4.57 12.67
N GLY A 34 2.49 3.67 12.16
CA GLY A 34 2.64 2.30 12.65
C GLY A 34 1.59 1.33 12.11
N ALA A 35 0.95 1.62 10.99
CA ALA A 35 0.09 0.66 10.30
C ALA A 35 0.91 -0.41 9.57
N GLU A 36 0.35 -1.61 9.45
CA GLU A 36 0.83 -2.69 8.58
C GLU A 36 0.25 -2.49 7.18
N VAL A 37 1.02 -1.90 6.28
CA VAL A 37 0.52 -1.54 4.94
C VAL A 37 0.81 -2.66 3.94
N SER A 38 -0.19 -3.00 3.13
CA SER A 38 -0.06 -3.81 1.92
C SER A 38 -0.59 -3.03 0.72
N GLY A 39 -0.04 -3.33 -0.46
CA GLY A 39 -0.33 -2.61 -1.69
C GLY A 39 -0.78 -3.54 -2.81
N ILE A 40 -1.83 -3.15 -3.54
CA ILE A 40 -2.21 -3.74 -4.83
C ILE A 40 -2.07 -2.67 -5.91
N ALA A 41 -1.32 -2.90 -6.98
CA ALA A 41 -1.25 -1.99 -8.12
C ALA A 41 -0.62 -2.68 -9.33
N LEU A 42 -0.59 -2.02 -10.48
CA LEU A 42 0.36 -2.39 -11.53
C LEU A 42 1.78 -2.03 -11.09
N GLU A 43 2.78 -2.62 -11.76
CA GLU A 43 4.18 -2.22 -11.63
C GLU A 43 4.32 -0.69 -11.75
N PRO A 44 5.19 -0.05 -10.94
CA PRO A 44 5.43 1.38 -11.07
C PRO A 44 6.01 1.69 -12.46
N VAL A 45 5.61 2.83 -13.03
CA VAL A 45 6.21 3.31 -14.27
C VAL A 45 7.67 3.66 -14.00
N ALA A 46 8.58 3.12 -14.82
CA ALA A 46 10.02 3.36 -14.68
C ALA A 46 10.36 4.85 -14.74
N GLY A 47 11.32 5.27 -13.91
CA GLY A 47 11.79 6.65 -13.84
C GLY A 47 11.37 7.34 -12.54
N HIS A 48 11.20 8.66 -12.60
CA HIS A 48 10.96 9.47 -11.40
C HIS A 48 9.50 9.33 -10.92
N ASN A 49 9.25 8.34 -10.06
CA ASN A 49 7.94 8.15 -9.42
C ASN A 49 8.04 8.27 -7.89
N MET A 50 6.91 8.61 -7.25
CA MET A 50 6.86 8.84 -5.81
C MET A 50 7.06 7.54 -5.00
N PHE A 51 6.66 6.40 -5.56
CA PHE A 51 6.82 5.10 -4.91
C PHE A 51 8.30 4.74 -4.71
N GLU A 52 9.14 5.00 -5.72
CA GLU A 52 10.60 4.86 -5.65
C GLU A 52 11.25 5.92 -4.77
N ALA A 53 10.87 7.19 -4.93
CA ALA A 53 11.42 8.30 -4.15
C ALA A 53 11.24 8.10 -2.63
N LEU A 54 10.06 7.60 -2.22
CA LEU A 54 9.75 7.31 -0.81
C LEU A 54 10.28 5.94 -0.33
N LYS A 55 10.91 5.15 -1.21
CA LYS A 55 11.49 3.83 -0.93
C LYS A 55 10.49 2.83 -0.32
N ILE A 56 9.21 2.93 -0.70
CA ILE A 56 8.10 2.19 -0.08
C ILE A 56 8.15 0.70 -0.41
N LYS A 57 8.74 0.33 -1.57
CA LYS A 57 8.82 -1.06 -2.04
C LYS A 57 9.33 -2.04 -0.98
N LYS A 58 10.27 -1.63 -0.13
CA LYS A 58 10.84 -2.46 0.93
C LYS A 58 10.07 -2.40 2.26
N ASP A 59 9.17 -1.42 2.42
CA ASP A 59 8.50 -1.14 3.68
C ASP A 59 7.08 -1.76 3.74
N ILE A 60 6.56 -2.29 2.62
CA ILE A 60 5.20 -2.87 2.54
C ILE A 60 5.18 -4.23 1.81
N SER A 61 4.10 -5.00 2.02
CA SER A 61 3.78 -6.15 1.17
C SER A 61 3.23 -5.66 -0.18
N ASN A 62 3.91 -5.96 -1.29
CA ASN A 62 3.51 -5.51 -2.63
C ASN A 62 2.86 -6.66 -3.42
N HIS A 63 1.72 -6.37 -4.03
CA HIS A 63 1.02 -7.23 -4.98
C HIS A 63 0.91 -6.50 -6.32
N PHE A 64 1.81 -6.83 -7.24
CA PHE A 64 1.74 -6.29 -8.60
C PHE A 64 0.73 -7.10 -9.43
N LEU A 65 -0.51 -6.63 -9.46
CA LEU A 65 -1.63 -7.26 -10.17
C LEU A 65 -2.65 -6.22 -10.65
N ASP A 66 -3.40 -6.57 -11.69
CA ASP A 66 -4.53 -5.79 -12.14
C ASP A 66 -5.73 -6.00 -11.21
N ILE A 67 -6.29 -4.93 -10.66
CA ILE A 67 -7.45 -4.99 -9.75
C ILE A 67 -8.71 -5.58 -10.43
N ARG A 68 -8.76 -5.56 -11.77
CA ARG A 68 -9.85 -6.17 -12.55
C ARG A 68 -9.77 -7.70 -12.57
N ASP A 69 -8.64 -8.29 -12.20
CA ASP A 69 -8.50 -9.74 -12.03
C ASP A 69 -9.08 -10.15 -10.67
N PHE A 70 -10.38 -10.47 -10.66
CA PHE A 70 -11.11 -10.81 -9.45
C PHE A 70 -10.48 -11.98 -8.67
N ILE A 71 -9.97 -13.00 -9.37
CA ILE A 71 -9.39 -14.19 -8.72
C ILE A 71 -8.11 -13.81 -7.99
N LYS A 72 -7.21 -13.05 -8.63
CA LYS A 72 -5.98 -12.59 -7.98
C LYS A 72 -6.25 -11.59 -6.86
N LEU A 73 -7.18 -10.65 -7.08
CA LEU A 73 -7.59 -9.69 -6.06
C LEU A 73 -8.14 -10.40 -4.81
N LYS A 74 -9.04 -11.37 -5.00
CA LYS A 74 -9.62 -12.15 -3.88
C LYS A 74 -8.54 -12.88 -3.09
N LYS A 75 -7.56 -13.49 -3.77
CA LYS A 75 -6.42 -14.17 -3.11
C LYS A 75 -5.55 -13.18 -2.31
N ALA A 76 -5.24 -12.02 -2.87
CA ALA A 76 -4.44 -11.00 -2.20
C ALA A 76 -5.14 -10.47 -0.94
N VAL A 77 -6.43 -10.11 -1.04
CA VAL A 77 -7.22 -9.63 0.11
C VAL A 77 -7.34 -10.70 1.20
N ALA A 78 -7.62 -11.96 0.82
CA ALA A 78 -7.71 -13.07 1.77
C ALA A 78 -6.38 -13.38 2.48
N LYS A 79 -5.24 -13.14 1.79
CA LYS A 79 -3.90 -13.28 2.36
C LYS A 79 -3.59 -12.16 3.35
N GLU A 80 -3.81 -10.91 2.96
CA GLU A 80 -3.44 -9.74 3.76
C GLU A 80 -4.36 -9.54 4.97
N LYS A 81 -5.65 -9.91 4.84
CA LYS A 81 -6.69 -9.71 5.87
C LYS A 81 -6.69 -8.27 6.43
N PRO A 82 -6.81 -7.26 5.55
CA PRO A 82 -6.84 -5.85 5.96
C PRO A 82 -8.08 -5.49 6.76
#